data_AF-A0A397S801-F1
#
_entry.id   AF-A0A397S801-F1
#
_cell.length_a   1.000
_cell.length_b   1.000
_cell.length_c   1.000
_cell.angle_alpha   90.00
_cell.angle_beta   90.00
_cell.angle_gamma   90.00
#
_symmetry.space_group_name_H-M   'P 1'
#
loop_
_entity.id
_entity.type
_entity.pdbx_description
1 polymer ?
#
loop_
_entity_poly.entity_id
_entity_poly.type
_entity_poly.pdbx_seq_one_letter_code
_entity_poly.pdbx_strand_id
1 'polypeptide(L)'
;MKKKQYLNDLKKRLKSKERSPDEANDIAARSKMKHILKGQIPNEYALDYDKTFIEQADKIYKKLISELKKLMSEYYNPSVTQLSNWLRSIHKHKRNRIRKQQSGQLDKDD
;
A
#
# COMPACT_ATOMS: atom_id res chain seq x y z
N MET A 1 28.07 34.88 9.43
CA MET A 1 27.93 33.48 9.91
C MET A 1 26.57 32.81 9.61
N LYS A 2 25.46 33.53 9.42
CA LYS A 2 24.11 32.92 9.28
C LYS A 2 23.86 32.07 8.00
N LYS A 3 24.49 32.39 6.86
CA LYS A 3 24.30 31.65 5.59
C LYS A 3 24.82 30.21 5.61
N LYS A 4 25.97 29.95 6.25
CA LYS A 4 26.56 28.61 6.32
C LYS A 4 25.73 27.66 7.20
N GLN A 5 25.17 28.17 8.29
CA GLN A 5 24.29 27.39 9.17
C GLN A 5 23.00 26.97 8.45
N TYR A 6 22.34 27.91 7.76
CA TYR A 6 21.13 27.63 6.99
C TYR A 6 21.35 26.55 5.91
N LEU A 7 22.47 26.63 5.17
CA LEU A 7 22.80 25.62 4.16
C LEU A 7 23.09 24.24 4.77
N ASN A 8 23.69 24.19 5.96
CA ASN A 8 23.89 22.94 6.68
C ASN A 8 22.58 22.34 7.19
N ASP A 9 21.67 23.17 7.70
CA ASP A 9 20.35 22.71 8.15
C ASP A 9 19.49 22.24 6.96
N LEU A 10 19.59 22.89 5.81
CA LEU A 10 18.94 22.48 4.57
C LEU A 10 19.50 21.15 4.05
N LYS A 11 20.84 21.01 4.01
CA LYS A 11 21.50 19.74 3.63
C LYS A 11 21.15 18.61 4.60
N LYS A 12 21.08 18.87 5.91
CA LYS A 12 20.67 17.89 6.92
C LYS A 12 19.22 17.44 6.72
N ARG A 13 18.30 18.38 6.43
CA ARG A 13 16.89 18.09 6.11
C ARG A 13 16.71 17.34 4.80
N LEU A 14 17.51 17.65 3.78
CA LEU A 14 17.48 16.94 2.50
C LEU A 14 18.06 15.52 2.64
N LYS A 15 19.16 15.37 3.40
CA LYS A 15 19.76 14.06 3.69
C LYS A 15 18.88 13.16 4.56
N SER A 16 18.05 13.73 5.43
CA SER A 16 17.01 12.98 6.16
C SER A 16 15.76 12.67 5.32
N LYS A 17 15.65 13.23 4.11
CA LYS A 17 14.54 13.00 3.17
C LYS A 17 14.94 12.08 2.02
N GLU A 18 16.24 11.80 1.89
CA GLU A 18 16.78 10.72 1.07
C GLU A 18 16.30 9.41 1.67
N ARG A 19 15.21 8.88 1.09
CA ARG A 19 14.71 7.55 1.45
C ARG A 19 15.81 6.54 1.20
N SER A 20 15.93 5.55 2.08
CA SER A 20 16.80 4.43 1.78
C SER A 20 16.32 3.78 0.48
N PRO A 21 17.22 3.17 -0.32
CA PRO A 21 16.83 2.40 -1.48
C PRO A 21 15.73 1.38 -1.16
N ASP A 22 15.78 0.78 0.04
CA ASP A 22 14.79 -0.18 0.53
C ASP A 22 13.40 0.46 0.75
N GLU A 23 13.33 1.66 1.35
CA GLU A 23 12.05 2.36 1.55
C GLU A 23 11.45 2.81 0.20
N ALA A 24 12.30 3.30 -0.71
CA ALA A 24 11.85 3.65 -2.06
C ALA A 24 11.31 2.43 -2.82
N ASN A 25 11.99 1.28 -2.68
CA ASN A 25 11.58 0.02 -3.28
C ASN A 25 10.26 -0.51 -2.70
N ASP A 26 10.07 -0.46 -1.38
CA ASP A 26 8.80 -0.83 -0.72
C ASP A 26 7.62 0.02 -1.23
N ILE A 27 7.83 1.33 -1.36
CA ILE A 27 6.79 2.25 -1.86
C ILE A 27 6.42 1.94 -3.31
N ALA A 28 7.43 1.66 -4.16
CA ALA A 28 7.20 1.26 -5.55
C ALA A 28 6.46 -0.08 -5.64
N ALA A 29 6.87 -1.09 -4.87
CA ALA A 29 6.22 -2.39 -4.80
C ALA A 29 4.76 -2.28 -4.34
N ARG A 30 4.48 -1.49 -3.30
CA ARG A 30 3.11 -1.22 -2.82
C ARG A 30 2.26 -0.50 -3.86
N SER A 31 2.85 0.40 -4.63
CA SER A 31 2.17 1.12 -5.72
C SER A 31 1.80 0.18 -6.86
N LYS A 32 2.73 -0.69 -7.27
CA LYS A 32 2.48 -1.75 -8.26
C LYS A 32 1.36 -2.70 -7.80
N MET A 33 1.42 -3.15 -6.55
CA MET A 33 0.40 -4.01 -5.96
C MET A 33 -0.99 -3.37 -5.96
N LYS A 34 -1.08 -2.08 -5.62
CA LYS A 34 -2.34 -1.33 -5.69
C LYS A 34 -2.88 -1.26 -7.12
N HIS A 35 -2.02 -1.15 -8.13
CA HIS A 35 -2.42 -1.16 -9.53
C HIS A 35 -2.95 -2.54 -9.96
N ILE A 36 -2.27 -3.63 -9.59
CA ILE A 36 -2.71 -5.01 -9.84
C ILE A 36 -4.11 -5.25 -9.24
N LEU A 37 -4.32 -4.87 -7.97
CA LEU A 37 -5.59 -5.00 -7.27
C LEU A 37 -6.75 -4.22 -7.92
N LYS A 38 -6.46 -3.17 -8.70
CA LYS A 38 -7.50 -2.33 -9.33
C LYS A 38 -8.05 -2.91 -10.63
N GLY A 39 -7.30 -3.75 -11.35
CA GLY A 39 -7.71 -4.15 -12.69
C GLY A 39 -7.14 -5.45 -13.24
N GLN A 40 -6.20 -6.10 -12.55
CA GLN A 40 -5.62 -7.36 -13.03
C GLN A 40 -6.08 -8.57 -12.21
N ILE A 41 -6.66 -8.34 -11.03
CA ILE A 41 -7.19 -9.41 -10.19
C ILE A 41 -8.64 -9.72 -10.62
N PRO A 42 -8.97 -10.99 -10.89
CA PRO A 42 -10.35 -11.42 -11.16
C PRO A 42 -11.32 -11.02 -10.04
N ASN A 43 -12.56 -10.70 -10.40
CA ASN A 43 -13.60 -10.33 -9.44
C ASN A 43 -13.84 -11.39 -8.35
N GLU A 44 -13.64 -12.67 -8.67
CA GLU A 44 -13.72 -13.76 -7.69
C GLU A 44 -12.74 -13.59 -6.53
N TYR A 45 -11.62 -12.88 -6.71
CA TYR A 45 -10.60 -12.63 -5.69
C TYR A 45 -10.66 -11.20 -5.13
N ALA A 46 -11.66 -10.42 -5.53
CA ALA A 46 -11.88 -9.09 -4.98
C ALA A 46 -12.06 -9.16 -3.45
N LEU A 47 -11.51 -8.14 -2.79
CA LEU A 47 -11.65 -7.94 -1.35
C LEU A 47 -13.02 -7.37 -1.04
N ASP A 48 -13.69 -7.98 -0.06
CA ASP A 48 -14.91 -7.46 0.54
C ASP A 48 -14.52 -6.37 1.56
N TYR A 49 -15.03 -5.15 1.38
CA TYR A 49 -14.73 -4.02 2.28
C TYR A 49 -15.75 -3.85 3.40
N ASP A 50 -16.90 -4.53 3.31
CA ASP A 50 -17.89 -4.56 4.38
C ASP A 50 -17.41 -5.48 5.50
N LYS A 51 -16.70 -6.56 5.13
CA LYS A 51 -16.04 -7.50 6.06
C LYS A 51 -14.68 -7.04 6.57
N THR A 52 -14.27 -7.57 7.73
CA THR A 52 -12.91 -7.38 8.22
C THR A 52 -11.90 -8.18 7.38
N PHE A 53 -10.63 -7.78 7.39
CA PHE A 53 -9.57 -8.54 6.71
C PHE A 53 -9.47 -9.98 7.23
N ILE A 54 -9.74 -10.19 8.52
CA ILE A 54 -9.64 -11.49 9.20
C ILE A 54 -10.80 -12.41 8.77
N GLU A 55 -12.02 -11.89 8.66
CA GLU A 55 -13.20 -12.65 8.21
C GLU A 55 -13.06 -13.29 6.82
N GLN A 56 -12.18 -12.74 5.97
CA GLN A 56 -11.89 -13.24 4.63
C GLN A 56 -10.45 -13.73 4.48
N ALA A 57 -9.71 -13.92 5.59
CA ALA A 57 -8.30 -14.30 5.59
C ALA A 57 -8.05 -15.56 4.74
N ASP A 58 -8.89 -16.59 4.89
CA ASP A 58 -8.76 -17.85 4.16
C ASP A 58 -8.73 -17.66 2.64
N LYS A 59 -9.66 -16.87 2.09
CA LYS A 59 -9.73 -16.53 0.66
C LYS A 59 -8.49 -15.75 0.23
N ILE A 60 -8.05 -14.80 1.07
CA ILE A 60 -6.89 -13.94 0.80
C ILE A 60 -5.61 -14.78 0.73
N TYR A 61 -5.34 -15.61 1.73
CA TYR A 61 -4.11 -16.38 1.80
C TYR A 61 -4.07 -17.52 0.78
N LYS A 62 -5.20 -18.22 0.54
CA LYS A 62 -5.24 -19.36 -0.39
C LYS A 62 -5.18 -18.94 -1.85
N LYS A 63 -5.85 -17.84 -2.22
CA LYS A 63 -6.03 -17.46 -3.64
C LYS A 63 -5.33 -16.15 -3.99
N LEU A 64 -5.70 -15.05 -3.32
CA LEU A 64 -5.26 -13.71 -3.71
C LEU A 64 -3.75 -13.50 -3.57
N ILE A 65 -3.14 -13.98 -2.48
CA ILE A 65 -1.68 -13.84 -2.28
C ILE A 65 -0.89 -14.61 -3.34
N SER A 66 -1.35 -15.81 -3.72
CA SER A 66 -0.70 -16.61 -4.76
C SER A 66 -0.69 -15.90 -6.11
N GLU A 67 -1.83 -15.33 -6.51
CA GLU A 67 -1.93 -14.53 -7.75
C GLU A 67 -1.08 -13.26 -7.70
N LEU A 68 -1.11 -12.53 -6.57
CA LEU A 68 -0.29 -11.33 -6.39
C LEU A 68 1.19 -11.64 -6.49
N LYS A 69 1.64 -12.74 -5.87
CA LYS A 69 3.04 -13.16 -5.93
C LYS A 69 3.46 -13.45 -7.36
N LYS A 70 2.62 -14.15 -8.13
CA LYS A 70 2.86 -14.44 -9.56
C LYS A 70 2.98 -13.15 -10.38
N LEU A 71 2.00 -12.24 -10.25
CA LEU A 71 1.97 -10.98 -11.02
C LEU A 71 3.07 -9.99 -10.62
N MET A 72 3.55 -10.05 -9.38
CA MET A 72 4.64 -9.19 -8.92
C MET A 72 6.02 -9.76 -9.23
N SER A 73 6.16 -11.09 -9.31
CA SER A 73 7.45 -11.80 -9.45
C SER A 73 8.32 -11.36 -10.62
N GLU A 74 7.72 -10.76 -11.65
CA GLU A 74 8.43 -10.20 -12.81
C GLU A 74 9.33 -9.01 -12.43
N TYR A 75 8.93 -8.20 -11.44
CA TYR A 75 9.62 -6.95 -11.08
C TYR A 75 10.08 -6.92 -9.62
N TYR A 76 9.39 -7.66 -8.76
CA TYR A 76 9.62 -7.67 -7.32
C TYR A 76 9.44 -9.09 -6.82
N ASN A 77 10.26 -9.51 -5.86
CA ASN A 77 10.10 -10.81 -5.20
C ASN A 77 9.64 -10.64 -3.73
N PRO A 78 8.40 -10.16 -3.49
CA PRO A 78 7.93 -9.96 -2.13
C PRO A 78 7.62 -11.31 -1.46
N SER A 79 7.95 -11.38 -0.17
CA SER A 79 7.50 -12.47 0.69
C SER A 79 5.98 -12.43 0.89
N VAL A 80 5.42 -13.58 1.27
CA VAL A 80 3.99 -13.69 1.65
C VAL A 80 3.64 -12.71 2.77
N THR A 81 4.54 -12.52 3.74
CA THR A 81 4.38 -11.59 4.85
C THR A 81 4.37 -10.12 4.39
N GLN A 82 5.21 -9.75 3.43
CA GLN A 82 5.18 -8.40 2.87
C GLN A 82 3.85 -8.16 2.13
N LEU A 83 3.44 -9.09 1.27
CA LEU A 83 2.17 -9.01 0.55
C LEU A 83 0.97 -8.91 1.50
N SER A 84 0.93 -9.72 2.55
CA SER A 84 -0.18 -9.71 3.53
C SER A 84 -0.22 -8.40 4.32
N ASN A 85 0.93 -7.87 4.75
CA ASN A 85 1.01 -6.59 5.45
C ASN A 85 0.56 -5.42 4.57
N TRP A 86 1.02 -5.39 3.31
CA TRP A 86 0.61 -4.37 2.35
C TRP A 86 -0.89 -4.48 2.04
N LEU A 87 -1.41 -5.69 1.81
CA LEU A 87 -2.85 -5.94 1.62
C LEU A 87 -3.67 -5.42 2.79
N ARG A 88 -3.26 -5.76 4.02
CA ARG A 88 -3.97 -5.35 5.24
C ARG A 88 -4.00 -3.83 5.38
N SER A 89 -2.90 -3.16 5.05
CA SER A 89 -2.80 -1.69 5.04
C SER A 89 -3.75 -1.07 4.01
N ILE A 90 -3.74 -1.58 2.77
CA ILE A 90 -4.61 -1.11 1.68
C ILE A 90 -6.09 -1.32 2.02
N HIS A 91 -6.45 -2.51 2.53
CA HIS A 91 -7.82 -2.83 2.93
C HIS A 91 -8.32 -1.91 4.04
N LYS A 92 -7.54 -1.77 5.12
CA LYS A 92 -7.86 -0.87 6.24
C LYS A 92 -8.10 0.55 5.76
N HIS A 93 -7.22 1.09 4.93
CA HIS A 93 -7.35 2.45 4.42
C HIS A 93 -8.62 2.63 3.58
N LYS A 94 -8.88 1.71 2.63
CA LYS A 94 -10.06 1.81 1.76
C LYS A 94 -11.37 1.62 2.52
N ARG A 95 -11.43 0.65 3.43
CA ARG A 95 -12.60 0.46 4.32
C ARG A 95 -12.88 1.68 5.17
N ASN A 96 -11.85 2.31 5.74
CA ASN A 96 -12.01 3.54 6.51
C ASN A 96 -12.53 4.69 5.64
N ARG A 97 -12.07 4.83 4.38
CA ARG A 97 -12.63 5.82 3.45
C ARG A 97 -14.11 5.57 3.17
N ILE A 98 -14.49 4.33 2.86
CA ILE A 98 -15.90 3.94 2.61
C ILE A 98 -16.77 4.29 3.82
N ARG A 99 -16.33 3.93 5.03
CA ARG A 99 -17.07 4.25 6.27
C ARG A 99 -17.25 5.76 6.48
N LYS A 100 -16.19 6.54 6.22
CA LYS A 100 -16.25 8.01 6.32
C LYS A 100 -17.20 8.62 5.29
N GLN A 101 -17.23 8.09 4.07
CA GLN A 101 -18.19 8.48 3.03
C GLN A 101 -19.63 8.16 3.46
N GLN A 102 -19.85 6.95 4.00
CA GLN A 102 -21.17 6.52 4.51
C GLN A 102 -21.65 7.37 5.70
N SER A 103 -20.74 7.82 6.56
CA SER A 103 -21.06 8.68 7.71
C SER A 103 -21.18 10.17 7.36
N GLY A 104 -21.14 10.55 6.08
CA GLY A 104 -21.23 11.95 5.64
C GLY A 104 -20.02 12.80 6.01
N GLN A 105 -18.87 12.19 6.33
CA GLN A 105 -17.67 12.86 6.81
C GLN A 105 -16.61 13.06 5.71
N LEU A 106 -16.95 12.72 4.47
CA LEU A 106 -16.20 13.01 3.25
C LEU A 106 -17.18 13.53 2.21
N ASP A 107 -16.99 14.77 1.76
CA ASP A 107 -17.69 15.29 0.59
C ASP A 107 -17.33 14.46 -0.64
N LYS A 108 -18.27 14.35 -1.57
CA LYS A 108 -18.27 13.35 -2.67
C LYS A 108 -17.17 13.54 -3.73
N ASP A 109 -16.30 14.51 -3.58
CA ASP A 109 -15.37 14.95 -4.62
C ASP A 109 -13.91 14.84 -4.16
N ASP A 110 -13.27 13.69 -4.48
CA ASP A 110 -11.81 13.47 -4.47
C ASP A 110 -11.42 12.27 -5.37
#